data_AF-A0AAW0H8K0-F1
#
_entry.id   AF-A0AAW0H8K0-F1
#
_cell.length_a   1.000
_cell.length_b   1.000
_cell.length_c   1.000
_cell.angle_alpha   90.00
_cell.angle_beta   90.00
_cell.angle_gamma   90.00
#
_symmetry.space_group_name_H-M   'P 1'
#
loop_
_entity.id
_entity.type
_entity.pdbx_description
1 polymer ?
#
loop_
_entity_poly.entity_id
_entity_poly.type
_entity_poly.pdbx_seq_one_letter_code
_entity_poly.pdbx_strand_id
1 'polypeptide(L)' 'MSMLRLQKRLVSSVLRCGKKKVWLDPNKTNEIANVNFRQQIRKLIKDGLIIRKPVTSQARCLKNTLACRKGRHTGIG' A
#
# COMPACT_ATOMS: atom_id res chain seq x y z
N MET A 1 -2.02 -23.38 7.73
CA MET A 1 -2.02 -22.13 6.92
C MET A 1 -3.39 -21.47 7.06
N SER A 2 -3.46 -20.28 7.65
CA SER A 2 -4.72 -19.54 7.83
C SER A 2 -5.06 -18.70 6.59
N MET A 3 -6.33 -18.69 6.18
CA MET A 3 -6.77 -17.97 4.98
C MET A 3 -7.08 -16.50 5.28
N LEU A 4 -6.14 -15.59 5.03
CA LEU A 4 -6.26 -14.14 5.32
C LEU A 4 -7.00 -13.31 4.22
N ARG A 5 -7.82 -13.97 3.39
CA ARG A 5 -8.46 -13.34 2.21
C ARG A 5 -9.50 -12.29 2.61
N LEU A 6 -10.27 -12.56 3.68
CA LEU A 6 -11.29 -11.67 4.22
C LEU A 6 -10.64 -10.41 4.83
N GLN A 7 -9.62 -10.61 5.67
CA GLN A 7 -8.88 -9.55 6.36
C GLN A 7 -8.26 -8.62 5.33
N LYS A 8 -7.57 -9.17 4.31
CA LYS A 8 -6.97 -8.37 3.25
C LYS A 8 -8.00 -7.54 2.46
N ARG A 9 -9.23 -8.05 2.27
CA ARG A 9 -10.35 -7.31 1.66
C ARG A 9 -10.87 -6.19 2.57
N LEU A 10 -11.06 -6.47 3.86
CA LEU A 10 -11.57 -5.47 4.80
C LEU A 10 -10.54 -4.36 5.04
N VAL A 11 -9.27 -4.71 5.20
CA VAL A 11 -8.17 -3.75 5.36
C VAL A 11 -8.08 -2.80 4.17
N SER A 12 -8.12 -3.34 2.94
CA SER A 12 -8.08 -2.51 1.72
C SER A 12 -9.25 -1.53 1.64
N SER A 13 -10.45 -1.97 2.03
CA SER A 13 -11.63 -1.11 2.11
C SER A 13 -11.49 0.00 3.17
N VAL A 14 -10.98 -0.33 4.35
CA VAL A 14 -10.77 0.64 5.45
C VAL A 14 -9.69 1.66 5.10
N LEU A 15 -8.56 1.23 4.51
CA LEU A 15 -7.43 2.10 4.13
C LEU A 15 -7.63 2.82 2.79
N ARG A 16 -8.76 2.58 2.10
CA ARG A 16 -9.07 3.10 0.75
C ARG A 16 -7.90 2.87 -0.22
N CYS A 17 -7.38 1.65 -0.25
CA CYS A 17 -6.24 1.27 -1.09
C CYS A 17 -6.44 -0.11 -1.72
N GLY A 18 -5.64 -0.45 -2.74
CA GLY A 18 -5.69 -1.78 -3.34
C GLY A 18 -5.10 -2.86 -2.43
N LYS A 19 -5.57 -4.12 -2.56
CA LYS A 19 -5.06 -5.28 -1.79
C LYS A 19 -3.54 -5.48 -1.90
N LYS A 20 -2.90 -5.04 -2.99
CA LYS A 20 -1.44 -5.08 -3.19
C LYS A 20 -0.68 -4.11 -2.28
N LYS A 21 -1.33 -3.02 -1.84
CA LYS A 21 -0.78 -2.00 -0.95
C LYS A 21 -0.95 -2.32 0.53
N VAL A 22 -1.62 -3.41 0.87
CA VAL A 22 -1.72 -3.89 2.25
C VAL A 22 -0.51 -4.75 2.57
N TRP A 23 0.18 -4.43 3.65
CA TRP A 23 1.16 -5.29 4.31
C TRP A 23 0.59 -5.78 5.64
N LEU A 24 0.83 -7.05 5.94
CA LEU A 24 0.39 -7.75 7.14
C LEU A 24 1.64 -8.36 7.77
N ASP A 25 1.81 -8.22 9.08
CA ASP A 25 2.94 -8.79 9.79
C ASP A 25 2.91 -10.34 9.73
N PRO A 26 3.95 -11.01 9.17
CA PRO A 26 4.01 -12.46 9.11
C PRO A 26 4.12 -13.12 10.50
N ASN A 27 4.68 -12.43 11.49
CA ASN A 27 4.91 -12.97 12.83
C ASN A 27 3.62 -13.00 13.68
N LYS A 28 2.65 -12.15 13.34
CA LYS A 28 1.39 -11.97 14.08
C LYS A 28 0.18 -12.44 13.28
N THR A 29 0.38 -13.39 12.37
CA THR A 29 -0.66 -13.92 11.47
C THR A 29 -1.87 -14.52 12.21
N ASN A 30 -1.67 -15.18 13.35
CA ASN A 30 -2.77 -15.73 14.16
C ASN A 30 -3.66 -14.64 14.76
N GLU A 31 -3.06 -13.55 15.24
CA GLU A 31 -3.78 -12.40 15.79
C GLU A 31 -4.61 -11.70 14.70
N ILE A 32 -4.02 -11.54 13.51
CA ILE A 32 -4.70 -10.98 12.34
C ILE A 32 -5.83 -11.91 11.87
N ALA A 33 -5.64 -13.23 11.89
CA ALA A 33 -6.63 -14.20 11.44
C ALA A 33 -7.92 -14.19 12.29
N ASN A 34 -7.81 -13.91 13.59
CA ASN A 34 -8.95 -13.85 14.49
C ASN A 34 -9.82 -12.59 14.33
N VAL A 35 -9.38 -11.61 13.53
CA VAL A 35 -10.12 -10.37 13.31
C VAL A 35 -11.19 -10.50 12.22
N ASN A 36 -12.42 -10.14 12.59
CA ASN A 36 -13.60 -10.32 11.73
C ASN A 36 -14.33 -9.02 11.38
N PHE A 37 -14.11 -7.92 12.12
CA PHE A 37 -14.84 -6.66 11.91
C PHE A 37 -13.94 -5.44 11.69
N ARG A 38 -14.50 -4.38 11.09
CA ARG A 38 -13.73 -3.20 10.62
C ARG A 38 -13.10 -2.40 11.74
N GLN A 39 -13.76 -2.26 12.88
CA GLN A 39 -13.22 -1.53 14.05
C GLN A 39 -11.98 -2.24 14.63
N GLN A 40 -11.94 -3.58 14.70
CA GLN A 40 -10.74 -4.34 15.08
C GLN A 40 -9.57 -4.09 14.10
N ILE A 41 -9.86 -4.05 12.79
CA ILE A 41 -8.83 -3.73 11.79
C ILE A 41 -8.25 -2.33 12.00
N ARG A 42 -9.08 -1.35 12.36
CA ARG A 42 -8.59 0.01 12.69
C ARG A 42 -7.65 -0.02 13.89
N LYS A 43 -7.91 -0.87 14.88
CA LYS A 43 -7.02 -1.10 16.02
C LYS A 43 -5.67 -1.67 15.55
N LEU A 44 -5.67 -2.75 14.77
CA LEU A 44 -4.43 -3.34 14.22
C LEU A 44 -3.63 -2.40 13.32
N ILE A 45 -4.30 -1.51 12.59
CA ILE A 45 -3.63 -0.45 11.82
C ILE A 45 -2.95 0.56 12.75
N LYS A 46 -3.62 0.96 13.82
CA LYS A 46 -3.07 1.88 14.84
C LYS A 46 -1.90 1.26 15.58
N ASP A 47 -1.96 -0.05 15.85
CA ASP A 47 -0.91 -0.84 16.50
C ASP A 47 0.28 -1.15 15.57
N GLY A 48 0.17 -0.84 14.27
CA GLY A 48 1.26 -1.00 13.29
C GLY A 48 1.42 -2.42 12.73
N LEU A 49 0.57 -3.37 13.12
CA LEU A 49 0.56 -4.75 12.60
C LEU A 49 0.10 -4.81 11.14
N ILE A 50 -0.66 -3.80 10.71
CA ILE A 50 -1.17 -3.66 9.35
C ILE A 50 -0.75 -2.30 8.80
N ILE A 51 0.01 -2.30 7.71
CA ILE A 51 0.62 -1.09 7.15
C ILE A 51 0.20 -0.91 5.69
N ARG A 52 -0.07 0.34 5.31
CA ARG A 52 -0.20 0.74 3.90
C ARG A 52 1.19 0.93 3.31
N LYS A 53 1.57 0.07 2.37
CA LYS A 53 2.82 0.20 1.62
C LYS A 53 2.84 1.50 0.79
N PRO A 54 4.00 2.17 0.69
CA PRO A 54 4.12 3.39 -0.09
C PRO A 54 3.86 3.13 -1.59
N VAL A 55 3.58 4.22 -2.30
CA VAL A 55 3.53 4.20 -3.77
C VAL A 55 4.94 4.15 -4.33
N THR A 56 5.08 3.62 -5.55
CA THR A 56 6.36 3.58 -6.26
C THR A 56 6.83 5.00 -6.57
N SER A 57 8.13 5.25 -6.49
CA SER A 57 8.70 6.58 -6.74
C SER A 57 8.60 6.98 -8.22
N GLN A 58 8.41 8.27 -8.48
CA GLN A 58 8.33 8.85 -9.84
C GLN A 58 9.48 9.84 -10.13
N ALA A 59 10.50 9.89 -9.27
CA ALA A 59 11.56 10.89 -9.32
C ALA A 59 12.27 10.97 -10.68
N ARG A 60 12.57 9.82 -11.30
CA ARG A 60 13.23 9.77 -12.62
C ARG A 60 12.35 10.38 -13.71
N CYS A 61 11.06 10.03 -13.72
CA CYS A 61 10.09 10.58 -14.67
C CYS A 61 9.95 12.09 -14.50
N LEU A 62 9.76 12.57 -13.26
CA LEU A 62 9.64 13.99 -12.95
C LEU A 62 10.88 14.79 -13.37
N LYS A 63 12.09 14.26 -13.11
CA LYS A 63 13.34 14.89 -13.57
C LYS A 63 13.37 15.04 -15.09
N ASN A 64 12.93 14.02 -15.83
CA ASN A 64 12.86 14.06 -17.28
C ASN A 64 11.81 15.07 -17.77
N THR A 65 10.59 15.06 -17.21
CA THR A 65 9.54 16.02 -17.56
C THR A 65 9.97 17.46 -17.29
N LEU A 66 10.67 17.73 -16.19
CA LEU A 66 11.23 19.05 -15.89
C LEU A 66 12.34 19.45 -16.86
N ALA A 67 13.16 18.50 -17.32
CA ALA A 67 14.16 18.74 -18.36
C ALA A 67 13.49 19.07 -19.71
N CYS A 68 12.48 18.29 -20.11
CA CYS A 68 11.66 18.55 -21.30
C CYS A 68 10.98 19.92 -21.28
N ARG A 69 10.40 20.31 -20.13
CA ARG A 69 9.76 21.63 -19.97
C ARG A 69 10.76 22.79 -20.08
N LYS A 70 12.03 22.56 -19.79
CA LYS A 70 13.13 23.53 -20.01
C LYS A 70 13.67 23.51 -21.45
N GLY A 71 13.03 22.80 -22.38
CA GLY A 71 13.44 22.69 -23.78
C GLY A 71 14.49 21.60 -24.06
N ARG A 72 14.90 20.81 -23.06
CA ARG A 72 15.81 19.67 -23.29
C ARG A 72 15.06 18.50 -23.93
N HIS A 73 15.74 17.63 -24.66
CA HIS A 73 15.11 16.44 -25.28
C HIS A 73 13.94 16.76 -26.23
N THR A 74 14.02 17.87 -26.98
CA THR A 74 13.01 18.31 -27.97
C THR A 74 13.56 18.36 -29.40
N GLY A 75 14.76 17.80 -29.64
CA GLY A 75 15.36 17.72 -30.97
C GLY A 75 14.64 16.72 -31.89
N ILE A 76 15.06 16.67 -33.15
CA ILE A 76 14.49 15.79 -34.18
C ILE A 76 14.91 14.32 -33.97
N GLY A 77 15.96 14.07 -33.16
CA GLY A 77 16.45 12.76 -32.75
C GLY A 77 17.04 12.79 -31.35
#